data_AF-A0A3D4UUS7-F1
#
_entry.id   AF-A0A3D4UUS7-F1
#
_cell.length_a   1.000
_cell.length_b   1.000
_cell.length_c   1.000
_cell.angle_alpha   90.00
_cell.angle_beta   90.00
_cell.angle_gamma   90.00
#
_symmetry.space_group_name_H-M   'P 1'
#
loop_
_entity.id
_entity.type
_entity.pdbx_description
1 polymer ?
#
loop_
_entity_poly.entity_id
_entity_poly.type
_entity_poly.pdbx_seq_one_letter_code
_entity_poly.pdbx_strand_id
1 'polypeptide(L)'
;MARGAFISASRPIVTVNAKELLRELTVDKPNAVRMGMALRRVIEPKLQERQKELSSKFEAHPITVELSAGPRSSNISGTLGGYGNLYSFIGFPEGERPTELISRIFREKIKFKVRRMGTTGRYKVTFFIPSVDEIYNLTPIPWMTGKSWAKAMEEGGLSNLGQYLFSSTGFGVSRAGTGIQAKNRSSGVSFNRMPYIGKLINDFKKSLLRLDK
;
A
#
# COMPACT_ATOMS: atom_id res chain seq x y z
N MET A 1 7.21 -5.49 -24.33
CA MET A 1 5.85 -5.98 -24.01
C MET A 1 5.97 -7.17 -23.09
N ALA A 2 5.51 -7.06 -21.84
CA ALA A 2 5.26 -8.23 -20.98
C ALA A 2 3.85 -8.05 -20.41
N ARG A 3 2.96 -8.93 -20.85
CA ARG A 3 1.55 -8.96 -20.49
C ARG A 3 1.42 -9.27 -19.00
N GLY A 4 0.57 -8.50 -18.32
CA GLY A 4 0.21 -8.74 -16.92
C GLY A 4 -0.37 -10.14 -16.76
N ALA A 5 0.33 -10.99 -16.01
CA ALA A 5 -0.15 -12.32 -15.66
C ALA A 5 0.64 -12.91 -14.50
N PHE A 6 0.80 -12.20 -13.40
CA PHE A 6 1.09 -12.83 -12.11
C PHE A 6 0.41 -11.95 -11.08
N ILE A 7 -0.66 -12.44 -10.42
CA ILE A 7 -0.72 -12.77 -8.99
C ILE A 7 -1.94 -13.68 -8.78
N SER A 8 -1.69 -14.99 -8.78
CA SER A 8 -2.64 -16.00 -8.29
C SER A 8 -2.29 -16.29 -6.83
N ALA A 9 -2.67 -15.37 -5.95
CA ALA A 9 -2.80 -15.61 -4.52
C ALA A 9 -4.16 -15.05 -4.11
N SER A 10 -4.90 -15.79 -3.31
CA SER A 10 -6.25 -15.52 -2.85
C SER A 10 -6.38 -14.08 -2.32
N ARG A 11 -6.79 -13.12 -3.18
CA ARG A 11 -6.99 -11.73 -2.77
C ARG A 11 -7.91 -11.72 -1.53
N PRO A 12 -7.55 -11.03 -0.44
CA PRO A 12 -8.34 -11.03 0.78
C PRO A 12 -9.76 -10.56 0.48
N ILE A 13 -10.73 -11.30 1.03
CA ILE A 13 -12.15 -11.06 0.83
C ILE A 13 -12.67 -10.24 2.01
N VAL A 14 -13.13 -9.03 1.73
CA VAL A 14 -13.93 -8.26 2.71
C VAL A 14 -15.40 -8.54 2.43
N THR A 15 -16.13 -8.98 3.45
CA THR A 15 -17.55 -9.31 3.36
C THR A 15 -18.38 -8.31 4.15
N VAL A 16 -19.41 -7.72 3.52
CA VAL A 16 -20.41 -6.88 4.20
C VAL A 16 -21.84 -7.34 3.94
N ASN A 17 -22.71 -7.13 4.92
CA ASN A 17 -24.16 -7.33 4.80
C ASN A 17 -24.80 -6.01 4.35
N ALA A 18 -25.44 -6.00 3.19
CA ALA A 18 -25.93 -4.77 2.59
C ALA A 18 -27.30 -4.30 3.12
N LYS A 19 -27.74 -4.73 4.31
CA LYS A 19 -29.10 -4.44 4.82
C LYS A 19 -29.41 -2.93 4.91
N GLU A 20 -28.47 -2.11 5.34
CA GLU A 20 -28.69 -0.66 5.48
C GLU A 20 -28.68 0.05 4.12
N LEU A 21 -27.77 -0.35 3.22
CA LEU A 21 -27.74 0.13 1.83
C LEU A 21 -29.04 -0.15 1.07
N LEU A 22 -29.80 -1.17 1.48
CA LEU A 22 -31.13 -1.47 0.91
C LEU A 22 -32.20 -0.48 1.37
N ARG A 23 -32.05 0.19 2.52
CA ARG A 23 -33.00 1.22 2.98
C ARG A 23 -32.92 2.48 2.12
N GLU A 24 -31.73 2.78 1.61
CA GLU A 24 -31.48 3.89 0.68
C GLU A 24 -32.04 3.63 -0.74
N LEU A 25 -32.53 2.43 -1.02
CA LEU A 25 -32.92 2.00 -2.36
C LEU A 25 -34.44 1.91 -2.54
N THR A 26 -35.01 2.78 -3.38
CA THR A 26 -36.36 2.61 -3.93
C THR A 26 -36.29 1.82 -5.23
N VAL A 27 -36.94 0.65 -5.29
CA VAL A 27 -37.01 -0.18 -6.51
C VAL A 27 -38.46 -0.51 -6.82
N ASP A 28 -38.97 -0.01 -7.96
CA ASP A 28 -40.39 -0.07 -8.34
C ASP A 28 -40.95 -1.50 -8.47
N LYS A 29 -40.09 -2.48 -8.84
CA LYS A 29 -40.44 -3.91 -8.93
C LYS A 29 -39.23 -4.76 -8.53
N PRO A 30 -39.07 -5.08 -7.23
CA PRO A 30 -37.86 -5.72 -6.72
C PRO A 30 -37.77 -7.19 -7.16
N ASN A 31 -36.68 -7.53 -7.84
CA ASN A 31 -36.25 -8.92 -8.05
C ASN A 31 -34.73 -9.04 -7.80
N ALA A 32 -34.22 -10.26 -7.66
CA ALA A 32 -32.83 -10.47 -7.26
C ALA A 32 -31.81 -9.80 -8.21
N VAL A 33 -32.10 -9.77 -9.50
CA VAL A 33 -31.23 -9.15 -10.53
C VAL A 33 -31.27 -7.63 -10.41
N ARG A 34 -32.45 -7.02 -10.35
CA ARG A 34 -32.64 -5.57 -10.22
C ARG A 34 -32.09 -5.04 -8.91
N MET A 35 -32.28 -5.75 -7.81
CA MET A 35 -31.68 -5.42 -6.52
C MET A 35 -30.16 -5.52 -6.55
N GLY A 36 -29.62 -6.56 -7.19
CA GLY A 36 -28.18 -6.70 -7.40
C GLY A 36 -27.58 -5.57 -8.26
N MET A 37 -28.33 -5.02 -9.21
CA MET A 37 -27.91 -3.85 -9.99
C MET A 37 -28.02 -2.56 -9.18
N ALA A 38 -29.12 -2.36 -8.45
CA ALA A 38 -29.31 -1.20 -7.57
C ALA A 38 -28.21 -1.11 -6.50
N LEU A 39 -27.88 -2.23 -5.85
CA LEU A 39 -26.76 -2.31 -4.91
C LEU A 39 -25.43 -1.96 -5.57
N ARG A 40 -25.16 -2.42 -6.80
CA ARG A 40 -23.93 -2.03 -7.51
C ARG A 40 -23.86 -0.53 -7.74
N ARG A 41 -24.97 0.13 -8.11
CA ARG A 41 -25.01 1.58 -8.33
C ARG A 41 -24.71 2.39 -7.07
N VAL A 42 -25.06 1.87 -5.89
CA VAL A 42 -24.75 2.51 -4.60
C VAL A 42 -23.33 2.17 -4.12
N ILE A 43 -22.89 0.92 -4.29
CA ILE A 43 -21.60 0.45 -3.80
C ILE A 43 -20.44 0.99 -4.65
N GLU A 44 -20.58 1.03 -5.97
CA GLU A 44 -19.52 1.46 -6.89
C GLU A 44 -18.97 2.87 -6.55
N PRO A 45 -19.78 3.93 -6.43
CA PRO A 45 -19.26 5.26 -6.09
C PRO A 45 -18.63 5.31 -4.69
N LYS A 46 -19.27 4.69 -3.69
CA LYS A 46 -18.73 4.62 -2.32
C LYS A 46 -17.37 3.88 -2.30
N LEU A 47 -17.24 2.79 -3.06
CA LEU A 47 -15.98 2.04 -3.20
C LEU A 47 -14.89 2.89 -3.87
N GLN A 48 -15.22 3.59 -4.95
CA GLN A 48 -14.29 4.47 -5.66
C GLN A 48 -13.79 5.61 -4.76
N GLU A 49 -14.67 6.18 -3.93
CA GLU A 49 -14.31 7.20 -2.95
C GLU A 49 -13.32 6.66 -1.91
N ARG A 50 -13.61 5.50 -1.28
CA ARG A 50 -12.68 4.88 -0.31
C ARG A 50 -11.36 4.48 -0.96
N GLN A 51 -11.38 4.08 -2.23
CA GLN A 51 -10.17 3.75 -2.97
C GLN A 51 -9.32 5.00 -3.24
N LYS A 52 -9.95 6.11 -3.63
CA LYS A 52 -9.27 7.40 -3.78
C LYS A 52 -8.63 7.83 -2.46
N GLU A 53 -9.33 7.68 -1.34
CA GLU A 53 -8.81 7.98 -0.01
C GLU A 53 -7.57 7.12 0.32
N LEU A 54 -7.58 5.81 0.00
CA LEU A 54 -6.42 4.93 0.15
C LEU A 54 -5.22 5.44 -0.68
N SER A 55 -5.44 5.75 -1.96
CA SER A 55 -4.37 6.27 -2.83
C SER A 55 -3.81 7.60 -2.31
N SER A 56 -4.67 8.52 -1.90
CA SER A 56 -4.25 9.81 -1.34
C SER A 56 -3.48 9.66 -0.03
N LYS A 57 -3.92 8.76 0.87
CA LYS A 57 -3.19 8.46 2.11
C LYS A 57 -1.83 7.84 1.85
N PHE A 58 -1.72 7.00 0.82
CA PHE A 58 -0.44 6.43 0.40
C PHE A 58 0.50 7.52 -0.12
N GLU A 59 0.05 8.37 -1.02
CA GLU A 59 0.85 9.44 -1.63
C GLU A 59 1.31 10.50 -0.61
N ALA A 60 0.46 10.80 0.37
CA ALA A 60 0.77 11.73 1.44
C ALA A 60 1.63 11.11 2.57
N HIS A 61 1.86 9.80 2.54
CA HIS A 61 2.58 9.13 3.62
C HIS A 61 4.06 9.58 3.65
N PRO A 62 4.65 9.89 4.82
CA PRO A 62 6.02 10.40 4.90
C PRO A 62 7.07 9.50 4.23
N ILE A 63 6.94 8.18 4.36
CA ILE A 63 7.80 7.20 3.65
C ILE A 63 7.65 7.35 2.12
N THR A 64 6.41 7.43 1.63
CA THR A 64 6.16 7.55 0.18
C THR A 64 6.73 8.85 -0.37
N VAL A 65 6.53 9.96 0.34
CA VAL A 65 7.04 11.28 -0.04
C VAL A 65 8.56 11.27 -0.09
N GLU A 66 9.23 10.75 0.94
CA GLU A 66 10.69 10.67 1.00
C GLU A 66 11.26 9.79 -0.13
N LEU A 67 10.69 8.60 -0.35
CA LEU A 67 11.14 7.70 -1.42
C LEU A 67 10.88 8.29 -2.81
N SER A 68 9.79 9.04 -2.99
CA SER A 68 9.46 9.64 -4.29
C SER A 68 10.31 10.88 -4.58
N ALA A 69 10.83 11.55 -3.55
CA ALA A 69 11.75 12.68 -3.67
C ALA A 69 13.19 12.27 -4.05
N GLY A 70 13.50 10.97 -4.01
CA GLY A 70 14.75 10.41 -4.53
C GLY A 70 15.97 10.57 -3.61
N PRO A 71 17.18 10.29 -4.13
CA PRO A 71 18.39 10.11 -3.33
C PRO A 71 18.96 11.39 -2.71
N ARG A 72 18.52 12.57 -3.16
CA ARG A 72 18.96 13.88 -2.65
C ARG A 72 17.96 14.50 -1.67
N SER A 73 16.87 13.80 -1.36
CA SER A 73 15.91 14.24 -0.36
C SER A 73 16.49 14.17 1.06
N SER A 74 15.88 14.91 1.98
CA SER A 74 16.14 14.77 3.42
C SER A 74 15.27 13.66 4.04
N ASN A 75 15.63 13.21 5.25
CA ASN A 75 14.83 12.24 5.99
C ASN A 75 13.53 12.85 6.54
N ILE A 76 12.50 12.94 5.70
CA ILE A 76 11.18 13.51 6.03
C ILE A 76 10.40 12.56 6.96
N SER A 77 10.58 11.25 6.82
CA SER A 77 9.86 10.24 7.59
C SER A 77 10.36 10.07 9.02
N GLY A 78 11.53 10.62 9.37
CA GLY A 78 12.16 10.45 10.68
C GLY A 78 12.67 9.03 10.98
N THR A 79 12.57 8.12 10.00
CA THR A 79 12.97 6.71 10.11
C THR A 79 14.46 6.52 10.38
N LEU A 80 15.30 7.49 9.98
CA LEU A 80 16.76 7.45 10.12
C LEU A 80 17.28 8.49 11.12
N GLY A 81 16.43 8.95 12.05
CA GLY A 81 16.82 9.94 13.06
C GLY A 81 17.32 11.27 12.47
N GLY A 82 16.88 11.63 11.26
CA GLY A 82 17.29 12.86 10.57
C GLY A 82 18.58 12.75 9.75
N TYR A 83 19.26 11.60 9.72
CA TYR A 83 20.49 11.41 8.95
C TYR A 83 20.24 10.78 7.57
N GLY A 84 20.67 11.46 6.50
CA GLY A 84 20.51 11.00 5.12
C GLY A 84 19.05 10.94 4.67
N ASN A 85 18.69 9.88 3.94
CA ASN A 85 17.32 9.54 3.56
C ASN A 85 17.16 8.03 3.28
N LEU A 86 15.92 7.57 3.27
CA LEU A 86 15.48 6.18 3.03
C LEU A 86 15.86 5.67 1.65
N TYR A 87 15.78 6.50 0.62
CA TYR A 87 16.03 6.08 -0.76
C TYR A 87 17.46 5.56 -0.90
N SER A 88 18.41 6.35 -0.41
CA SER A 88 19.83 6.05 -0.43
C SER A 88 20.21 4.99 0.60
N PHE A 89 19.51 4.92 1.75
CA PHE A 89 19.73 3.89 2.75
C PHE A 89 19.30 2.49 2.26
N ILE A 90 18.15 2.39 1.61
CA ILE A 90 17.69 1.15 0.96
C ILE A 90 18.56 0.85 -0.27
N GLY A 91 19.22 1.84 -0.85
CA GLY A 91 20.17 1.66 -1.94
C GLY A 91 19.50 1.52 -3.31
N PHE A 92 18.41 2.25 -3.53
CA PHE A 92 17.78 2.32 -4.84
C PHE A 92 18.71 3.05 -5.84
N PRO A 93 18.90 2.53 -7.06
CA PRO A 93 19.51 3.22 -8.17
C PRO A 93 18.93 4.62 -8.40
N GLU A 94 19.75 5.60 -8.75
CA GLU A 94 19.26 6.94 -9.12
C GLU A 94 18.21 6.86 -10.26
N GLY A 95 17.10 7.59 -10.10
CA GLY A 95 15.99 7.60 -11.05
C GLY A 95 14.99 6.45 -10.90
N GLU A 96 15.26 5.45 -10.05
CA GLU A 96 14.29 4.40 -9.72
C GLU A 96 13.07 5.00 -8.99
N ARG A 97 11.88 4.47 -9.28
CA ARG A 97 10.61 4.88 -8.66
C ARG A 97 10.02 3.72 -7.83
N PRO A 98 10.56 3.45 -6.63
CA PRO A 98 10.20 2.25 -5.85
C PRO A 98 8.73 2.25 -5.39
N THR A 99 8.10 3.42 -5.27
CA THR A 99 6.70 3.59 -4.84
C THR A 99 5.68 3.42 -5.97
N GLU A 100 6.11 3.45 -7.23
CA GLU A 100 5.23 3.46 -8.41
C GLU A 100 4.39 2.17 -8.53
N LEU A 101 4.98 1.01 -8.23
CA LEU A 101 4.27 -0.27 -8.28
C LEU A 101 3.12 -0.31 -7.27
N ILE A 102 3.35 0.20 -6.06
CA ILE A 102 2.31 0.25 -5.02
C ILE A 102 1.22 1.26 -5.40
N SER A 103 1.61 2.44 -5.91
CA SER A 103 0.66 3.44 -6.42
C SER A 103 -0.28 2.84 -7.47
N ARG A 104 0.28 2.08 -8.42
CA ARG A 104 -0.50 1.39 -9.45
C ARG A 104 -1.49 0.38 -8.88
N ILE A 105 -1.06 -0.42 -7.90
CA ILE A 105 -1.94 -1.39 -7.22
C ILE A 105 -3.09 -0.67 -6.52
N PHE A 106 -2.82 0.45 -5.84
CA PHE A 106 -3.87 1.20 -5.13
C PHE A 106 -4.82 1.93 -6.08
N ARG A 107 -4.38 2.26 -7.29
CA ARG A 107 -5.21 2.86 -8.35
C ARG A 107 -5.95 1.83 -9.21
N GLU A 108 -5.58 0.55 -9.16
CA GLU A 108 -6.23 -0.52 -9.93
C GLU A 108 -7.68 -0.71 -9.47
N LYS A 109 -8.63 -0.65 -10.41
CA LYS A 109 -10.07 -0.80 -10.10
C LYS A 109 -10.35 -2.06 -9.29
N ILE A 110 -10.87 -1.87 -8.07
CA ILE A 110 -11.24 -2.98 -7.18
C ILE A 110 -12.49 -3.67 -7.69
N LYS A 111 -12.40 -4.98 -7.87
CA LYS A 111 -13.54 -5.82 -8.23
C LYS A 111 -14.36 -6.14 -6.99
N PHE A 112 -15.67 -6.29 -7.15
CA PHE A 112 -16.55 -6.83 -6.11
C PHE A 112 -17.66 -7.71 -6.69
N LYS A 113 -18.20 -8.60 -5.85
CA LYS A 113 -19.33 -9.48 -6.16
C LYS A 113 -20.47 -9.23 -5.19
N VAL A 114 -21.70 -9.23 -5.68
CA VAL A 114 -22.93 -9.14 -4.89
C VAL A 114 -23.67 -10.45 -5.00
N ARG A 115 -23.98 -11.10 -3.87
CA ARG A 115 -24.70 -12.37 -3.81
C ARG A 115 -25.88 -12.27 -2.86
N ARG A 116 -27.07 -12.72 -3.29
CA ARG A 116 -28.23 -12.85 -2.39
C ARG A 116 -27.98 -13.95 -1.36
N MET A 117 -28.31 -13.65 -0.11
CA MET A 117 -28.21 -14.54 1.05
C MET A 117 -29.60 -15.09 1.39
N GLY A 118 -29.88 -16.33 0.99
CA GLY A 118 -31.13 -17.02 1.30
C GLY A 118 -32.39 -16.31 0.77
N THR A 119 -33.54 -16.60 1.39
CA THR A 119 -34.85 -16.08 1.00
C THR A 119 -35.13 -14.68 1.57
N THR A 120 -34.52 -14.32 2.71
CA THR A 120 -34.80 -13.12 3.53
C THR A 120 -34.36 -11.76 2.96
N GLY A 121 -34.07 -11.67 1.65
CA GLY A 121 -33.73 -10.40 0.99
C GLY A 121 -32.37 -9.78 1.39
N ARG A 122 -31.54 -10.48 2.16
CA ARG A 122 -30.20 -10.03 2.53
C ARG A 122 -29.22 -10.22 1.37
N TYR A 123 -28.22 -9.35 1.28
CA TYR A 123 -27.15 -9.47 0.27
C TYR A 123 -25.78 -9.43 0.95
N LYS A 124 -24.89 -10.28 0.44
CA LYS A 124 -23.48 -10.34 0.78
C LYS A 124 -22.69 -9.67 -0.35
N VAL A 125 -21.88 -8.68 0.01
CA VAL A 125 -20.94 -8.04 -0.91
C VAL A 125 -19.53 -8.51 -0.56
N THR A 126 -18.79 -8.96 -1.56
CA THR A 126 -17.42 -9.44 -1.45
C THR A 126 -16.49 -8.57 -2.27
N PHE A 127 -15.57 -7.86 -1.62
CA PHE A 127 -14.53 -7.04 -2.27
C PHE A 127 -13.23 -7.84 -2.44
N PHE A 128 -12.56 -7.65 -3.58
CA PHE A 128 -11.27 -8.27 -3.91
C PHE A 128 -10.16 -7.23 -3.84
N ILE A 129 -9.61 -7.03 -2.65
CA ILE A 129 -8.60 -5.98 -2.37
C ILE A 129 -7.18 -6.57 -2.45
N PRO A 130 -6.14 -5.75 -2.70
CA PRO A 130 -4.75 -6.22 -2.67
C PRO A 130 -4.37 -6.76 -1.29
N SER A 131 -3.57 -7.82 -1.26
CA SER A 131 -3.05 -8.35 0.00
C SER A 131 -1.78 -7.62 0.44
N VAL A 132 -1.52 -7.60 1.75
CA VAL A 132 -0.31 -6.98 2.28
C VAL A 132 0.93 -7.78 1.83
N ASP A 133 0.86 -9.10 1.88
CA ASP A 133 1.95 -9.99 1.46
C ASP A 133 2.27 -9.86 -0.04
N GLU A 134 1.25 -9.67 -0.87
CA GLU A 134 1.39 -9.38 -2.31
C GLU A 134 2.23 -8.12 -2.54
N ILE A 135 1.94 -7.05 -1.80
CA ILE A 135 2.70 -5.80 -1.89
C ILE A 135 4.12 -5.99 -1.35
N TYR A 136 4.30 -6.74 -0.27
CA TYR A 136 5.63 -7.05 0.26
C TYR A 136 6.49 -7.82 -0.74
N ASN A 137 5.91 -8.81 -1.43
CA ASN A 137 6.62 -9.58 -2.46
C ASN A 137 7.04 -8.71 -3.66
N LEU A 138 6.32 -7.63 -3.95
CA LEU A 138 6.62 -6.69 -5.04
C LEU A 138 7.58 -5.56 -4.63
N THR A 139 8.05 -5.54 -3.39
CA THR A 139 8.89 -4.47 -2.85
C THR A 139 10.23 -4.99 -2.33
N PRO A 140 11.02 -5.72 -3.16
CA PRO A 140 12.27 -6.34 -2.71
C PRO A 140 13.32 -5.29 -2.33
N ILE A 141 14.16 -5.60 -1.35
CA ILE A 141 15.36 -4.80 -1.04
C ILE A 141 16.46 -5.16 -2.05
N PRO A 142 17.06 -4.20 -2.77
CA PRO A 142 18.03 -4.48 -3.85
C PRO A 142 19.29 -5.26 -3.46
N TRP A 143 19.62 -5.34 -2.17
CA TRP A 143 20.82 -5.99 -1.63
C TRP A 143 20.51 -7.07 -0.59
N MET A 144 19.23 -7.34 -0.31
CA MET A 144 18.82 -8.34 0.68
C MET A 144 17.72 -9.24 0.11
N THR A 145 18.14 -10.42 -0.36
CA THR A 145 17.24 -11.41 -0.98
C THR A 145 16.14 -11.85 -0.02
N GLY A 146 14.90 -11.95 -0.53
CA GLY A 146 13.75 -12.45 0.23
C GLY A 146 13.20 -11.48 1.27
N LYS A 147 13.63 -10.21 1.26
CA LYS A 147 13.18 -9.19 2.21
C LYS A 147 12.53 -8.02 1.46
N SER A 148 11.50 -7.46 2.08
CA SER A 148 10.72 -6.35 1.53
C SER A 148 11.08 -5.05 2.23
N TRP A 149 11.36 -4.00 1.47
CA TRP A 149 11.63 -2.69 2.05
C TRP A 149 10.38 -2.14 2.73
N ALA A 150 9.19 -2.31 2.13
CA ALA A 150 7.94 -1.84 2.68
C ALA A 150 7.62 -2.52 4.01
N LYS A 151 7.87 -3.84 4.12
CA LYS A 151 7.76 -4.59 5.37
C LYS A 151 8.78 -4.16 6.41
N ALA A 152 10.03 -3.94 5.99
CA ALA A 152 11.12 -3.57 6.89
C ALA A 152 10.89 -2.21 7.59
N MET A 153 10.17 -1.27 6.95
CA MET A 153 9.76 -0.01 7.58
C MET A 153 8.88 -0.21 8.82
N GLU A 154 8.03 -1.24 8.79
CA GLU A 154 7.04 -1.52 9.84
C GLU A 154 7.63 -2.42 10.93
N GLU A 155 8.51 -3.35 10.56
CA GLU A 155 9.11 -4.33 11.47
C GLU A 155 10.44 -3.88 12.11
N GLY A 156 11.03 -2.79 11.62
CA GLY A 156 12.33 -2.29 12.09
C GLY A 156 13.52 -3.11 11.56
N GLY A 157 13.32 -3.86 10.46
CA GLY A 157 14.22 -4.90 9.97
C GLY A 157 15.43 -4.46 9.16
N LEU A 158 15.87 -3.19 9.26
CA LEU A 158 17.08 -2.71 8.57
C LEU A 158 18.24 -2.56 9.57
N SER A 159 18.90 -3.68 9.87
CA SER A 159 19.92 -3.81 10.91
C SER A 159 21.25 -3.06 10.64
N ASN A 160 21.45 -2.50 9.45
CA ASN A 160 22.75 -1.94 9.03
C ASN A 160 22.81 -0.41 9.07
N LEU A 161 21.91 0.26 9.82
CA LEU A 161 21.92 1.72 9.92
C LEU A 161 23.21 2.28 10.55
N GLY A 162 23.86 1.51 11.43
CA GLY A 162 25.16 1.85 12.01
C GLY A 162 26.25 2.08 10.97
N GLN A 163 26.17 1.36 9.85
CA GLN A 163 27.17 1.35 8.77
C GLN A 163 26.83 2.30 7.61
N TYR A 164 25.65 2.93 7.64
CA TYR A 164 25.20 3.81 6.57
C TYR A 164 25.95 5.15 6.59
N LEU A 165 26.50 5.53 5.44
CA LEU A 165 27.09 6.83 5.18
C LEU A 165 26.31 7.54 4.09
N PHE A 166 25.95 8.79 4.36
CA PHE A 166 25.29 9.66 3.41
C PHE A 166 26.18 10.84 3.03
N SER A 167 26.21 11.19 1.75
CA SER A 167 26.85 12.38 1.21
C SER A 167 25.93 13.04 0.18
N SER A 168 25.56 14.29 0.42
CA SER A 168 24.74 15.08 -0.52
C SER A 168 25.51 15.47 -1.79
N THR A 169 26.83 15.58 -1.73
CA THR A 169 27.72 15.79 -2.88
C THR A 169 27.98 14.50 -3.66
N GLY A 170 27.64 13.36 -3.05
CA GLY A 170 27.63 12.04 -3.66
C GLY A 170 28.87 11.19 -3.41
N PHE A 171 28.79 9.93 -3.83
CA PHE A 171 29.86 8.95 -3.87
C PHE A 171 29.87 8.30 -5.26
N GLY A 172 30.98 8.41 -6.01
CA GLY A 172 31.06 7.89 -7.39
C GLY A 172 30.85 6.37 -7.53
N VAL A 173 30.94 5.61 -6.43
CA VAL A 173 30.70 4.15 -6.38
C VAL A 173 29.31 3.77 -5.85
N SER A 174 28.47 4.74 -5.48
CA SER A 174 27.14 4.50 -4.90
C SER A 174 26.09 4.23 -5.98
N ARG A 175 25.26 3.20 -5.79
CA ARG A 175 24.10 2.91 -6.65
C ARG A 175 23.10 4.07 -6.65
N ALA A 176 22.85 4.67 -5.48
CA ALA A 176 21.97 5.82 -5.31
C ALA A 176 22.67 7.17 -5.59
N GLY A 177 23.98 7.14 -5.86
CA GLY A 177 24.81 8.33 -5.96
C GLY A 177 25.15 8.99 -4.62
N THR A 178 24.41 8.76 -3.53
CA THR A 178 24.56 9.52 -2.26
C THR A 178 24.70 8.66 -0.99
N GLY A 179 24.64 7.33 -1.10
CA GLY A 179 24.69 6.42 0.06
C GLY A 179 25.66 5.25 -0.11
N ILE A 180 26.49 4.96 0.89
CA ILE A 180 27.35 3.75 0.94
C ILE A 180 27.28 3.09 2.32
N GLN A 181 27.56 1.79 2.40
CA GLN A 181 27.71 1.06 3.67
C GLN A 181 29.21 0.87 4.00
N ALA A 182 29.66 1.34 5.16
CA ALA A 182 31.03 1.22 5.64
C ALA A 182 31.17 0.17 6.74
N LYS A 183 32.10 -0.78 6.57
CA LYS A 183 32.23 -1.98 7.41
C LYS A 183 32.61 -1.72 8.88
N ASN A 184 33.20 -0.56 9.20
CA ASN A 184 33.80 -0.30 10.53
C ASN A 184 33.23 0.95 11.24
N ARG A 185 31.98 1.33 10.97
CA ARG A 185 31.33 2.44 11.67
C ARG A 185 30.09 1.95 12.40
N SER A 186 29.94 2.35 13.65
CA SER A 186 28.70 2.27 14.43
C SER A 186 28.20 3.69 14.64
N SER A 187 27.24 4.13 13.83
CA SER A 187 26.45 5.31 14.18
C SER A 187 25.54 4.95 15.37
N GLY A 188 25.33 5.89 16.30
CA GLY A 188 24.34 5.74 17.38
C GLY A 188 22.89 5.93 16.91
N VAL A 189 22.66 5.92 15.59
CA VAL A 189 21.36 6.20 14.99
C VAL A 189 20.58 4.90 14.89
N SER A 190 19.42 4.84 15.55
CA SER A 190 18.49 3.72 15.48
C SER A 190 17.45 3.93 14.40
N PHE A 191 17.02 2.84 13.77
CA PHE A 191 15.93 2.88 12.81
C PHE A 191 14.59 3.03 13.55
N ASN A 192 13.85 4.09 13.25
CA ASN A 192 12.53 4.33 13.82
C ASN A 192 11.47 3.70 12.92
N ARG A 193 10.93 2.55 13.36
CA ARG A 193 9.84 1.88 12.64
C ARG A 193 8.60 2.77 12.57
N MET A 194 7.91 2.73 11.44
CA MET A 194 6.65 3.46 11.24
C MET A 194 5.64 2.57 10.51
N PRO A 195 4.38 2.50 10.98
CA PRO A 195 3.31 1.82 10.25
C PRO A 195 3.16 2.39 8.85
N TYR A 196 2.91 1.53 7.87
CA TYR A 196 2.88 1.91 6.46
C TYR A 196 1.84 1.07 5.69
N ILE A 197 2.25 0.14 4.82
CA ILE A 197 1.35 -0.62 3.95
C ILE A 197 0.36 -1.45 4.75
N GLY A 198 0.81 -2.15 5.80
CA GLY A 198 -0.07 -2.96 6.64
C GLY A 198 -1.18 -2.12 7.26
N LYS A 199 -0.83 -0.93 7.78
CA LYS A 199 -1.81 0.02 8.34
C LYS A 199 -2.76 0.56 7.28
N LEU A 200 -2.26 1.00 6.13
CA LEU A 200 -3.08 1.54 5.03
C LEU A 200 -4.13 0.54 4.55
N ILE A 201 -3.72 -0.72 4.31
CA ILE A 201 -4.63 -1.79 3.89
C ILE A 201 -5.65 -2.13 4.99
N ASN A 202 -5.24 -2.15 6.26
CA ASN A 202 -6.14 -2.41 7.38
C ASN A 202 -7.18 -1.29 7.53
N ASP A 203 -6.77 -0.04 7.42
CA ASP A 203 -7.67 1.11 7.49
C ASP A 203 -8.66 1.09 6.32
N PHE A 204 -8.21 0.73 5.11
CA PHE A 204 -9.08 0.54 3.96
C PHE A 204 -10.07 -0.62 4.14
N LYS A 205 -9.63 -1.77 4.68
CA LYS A 205 -10.53 -2.87 5.05
C LYS A 205 -11.63 -2.39 6.00
N LYS A 206 -11.25 -1.62 7.03
CA LYS A 206 -12.19 -1.06 8.01
C LYS A 206 -13.15 -0.06 7.38
N SER A 207 -12.71 0.77 6.44
CA SER A 207 -13.61 1.70 5.72
C SER A 207 -14.63 0.97 4.86
N LEU A 208 -14.23 -0.14 4.21
CA LEU A 208 -15.16 -0.97 3.44
C LEU A 208 -16.21 -1.66 4.31
N LEU A 209 -15.84 -2.08 5.52
CA LEU A 209 -16.77 -2.66 6.50
C LEU A 209 -17.81 -1.67 7.03
N ARG A 210 -17.63 -0.37 6.77
CA ARG A 210 -18.50 0.72 7.21
C ARG A 210 -19.16 1.43 6.02
N LEU A 211 -19.27 0.77 4.86
CA LEU A 211 -19.93 1.35 3.67
C LEU A 211 -21.42 1.62 3.88
N ASP A 212 -22.01 0.94 4.86
CA ASP A 212 -23.40 1.02 5.28
C ASP A 212 -23.66 2.13 6.32
N LYS A 213 -22.62 2.78 6.84
CA LYS A 213 -22.69 3.92 7.77
C LYS A 213 -22.31 5.22 7.07
#